data_AF-A0AAV0ZV52-F1
#
_entry.id   AF-A0AAV0ZV52-F1
#
_cell.length_a   1.000
_cell.length_b   1.000
_cell.length_c   1.000
_cell.angle_alpha   90.00
_cell.angle_beta   90.00
_cell.angle_gamma   90.00
#
_symmetry.space_group_name_H-M   'P 1'
#
loop_
_entity.id
_entity.type
_entity.pdbx_description
1 polymer ?
#
loop_
_entity_poly.entity_id
_entity_poly.type
_entity_poly.pdbx_seq_one_letter_code
_entity_poly.pdbx_strand_id
1 'polypeptide(L)'
;MDDASILDKARNYVKQLQERVKELEHEAESNKICRNNSEISIDILPLVKAKVSKMEVLITIHCEKQNGVVLKILTQLEKLHLSVQSSSVLKLGKSTFGITIVAQVHTIFHINDLRV
;
A
#
# COMPACT_ATOMS: atom_id res chain seq x y z
N MET A 1 40.13 -30.45 19.35
CA MET A 1 39.08 -30.13 18.38
C MET A 1 39.62 -30.51 17.03
N ASP A 2 39.11 -31.59 16.47
CA ASP A 2 39.49 -32.10 15.16
C ASP A 2 38.88 -31.22 14.05
N ASP A 3 39.70 -30.87 13.07
CA ASP A 3 39.30 -30.03 11.92
C ASP A 3 38.15 -30.67 11.13
N ALA A 4 38.04 -32.00 11.18
CA ALA A 4 36.96 -32.78 10.59
C ALA A 4 35.59 -32.47 11.23
N SER A 5 35.52 -32.32 12.57
CA SER A 5 34.28 -31.93 13.26
C SER A 5 33.82 -30.51 12.90
N ILE A 6 34.75 -29.59 12.62
CA ILE A 6 34.41 -28.23 12.21
C ILE A 6 33.80 -28.25 10.80
N LEU A 7 34.39 -29.03 9.90
CA LEU A 7 33.90 -29.16 8.52
C LEU A 7 32.51 -29.81 8.46
N ASP A 8 32.27 -30.83 9.28
CA ASP A 8 30.98 -31.51 9.36
C ASP A 8 29.88 -30.58 9.93
N LYS A 9 30.21 -29.82 10.98
CA LYS A 9 29.32 -28.78 11.51
C LYS A 9 29.00 -27.70 10.49
N ALA A 10 30.00 -27.24 9.73
CA ALA A 10 29.78 -26.24 8.68
C ALA A 10 28.87 -26.77 7.57
N ARG A 11 29.07 -28.02 7.14
CA ARG A 11 28.22 -28.69 6.15
C ARG A 11 26.77 -28.83 6.64
N ASN A 12 26.58 -29.22 7.89
CA ASN A 12 25.27 -29.37 8.48
C ASN A 12 24.55 -28.02 8.63
N TYR A 13 25.29 -26.96 8.97
CA TYR A 13 24.75 -25.60 9.09
C TYR A 13 24.25 -25.06 7.74
N VAL A 14 25.00 -25.28 6.66
CA VAL A 14 24.58 -24.89 5.31
C VAL A 14 23.30 -25.64 4.89
N LYS A 15 23.19 -26.94 5.19
CA LYS A 15 21.96 -27.70 4.91
C LYS A 15 20.75 -27.14 5.67
N GLN A 16 20.90 -26.84 6.96
CA GLN A 16 19.82 -26.26 7.76
C GLN A 16 19.41 -24.87 7.27
N LEU A 17 20.37 -24.04 6.83
CA LEU A 17 20.08 -22.75 6.23
C LEU A 17 19.32 -22.89 4.91
N GLN A 18 19.67 -23.85 4.07
CA GLN A 18 18.96 -24.10 2.81
C GLN A 18 17.50 -24.53 3.04
N GLU A 19 17.23 -25.34 4.06
CA GLU A 19 15.86 -25.75 4.41
C GLU A 19 15.04 -24.56 4.91
N ARG A 20 15.60 -23.75 5.80
CA ARG A 20 14.94 -22.53 6.30
C ARG A 20 14.68 -21.48 5.22
N VAL A 21 15.60 -21.30 4.27
CA VAL A 21 15.38 -20.38 3.13
C VAL A 21 14.19 -20.83 2.30
N LYS A 22 14.05 -22.14 2.05
CA LYS A 22 12.93 -22.69 1.29
C LYS A 22 11.57 -22.47 1.97
N GLU A 23 11.53 -22.59 3.30
CA GLU A 23 10.32 -22.29 4.08
C GLU A 23 9.99 -20.78 4.04
N LEU A 24 11.00 -19.92 4.15
CA LEU A 24 10.86 -18.46 4.10
C LEU A 24 10.46 -17.95 2.70
N GLU A 25 10.90 -18.61 1.63
CA GLU A 25 10.49 -18.28 0.25
C GLU A 25 9.03 -18.68 -0.01
N HIS A 26 8.54 -19.77 0.58
CA HIS A 26 7.12 -20.17 0.48
C HIS A 26 6.19 -19.24 1.29
N GLU A 27 6.68 -18.58 2.34
CA GLU A 27 5.94 -17.56 3.09
C GLU A 27 5.97 -16.16 2.42
N ALA A 28 6.98 -15.90 1.57
CA ALA A 28 7.10 -14.66 0.79
C ALA A 28 6.12 -14.61 -0.41
N GLU A 29 5.60 -15.76 -0.86
CA GLU A 29 4.61 -15.83 -1.94
C GLU A 29 3.20 -15.38 -1.50
N SER A 30 2.94 -15.26 -0.18
CA SER A 30 1.67 -14.74 0.37
C SER A 30 1.81 -13.35 1.02
N ASN A 31 2.92 -12.64 0.83
CA ASN A 31 3.06 -11.28 1.35
C ASN A 31 3.89 -10.37 0.44
N LYS A 32 3.43 -10.18 -0.80
CA LYS A 32 4.00 -9.21 -1.73
C LYS A 32 3.58 -7.77 -1.38
N ILE A 33 4.12 -7.25 -0.28
CA ILE A 33 4.30 -5.80 -0.10
C ILE A 33 5.75 -5.49 -0.47
N CYS A 34 5.94 -5.10 -1.74
CA CYS A 34 7.26 -4.71 -2.24
C CYS A 34 7.63 -3.30 -1.78
N ARG A 35 8.83 -3.14 -1.22
CA ARG A 35 9.51 -1.84 -1.11
C ARG A 35 10.81 -1.87 -1.92
N ASN A 36 10.97 -0.82 -2.74
CA ASN A 36 12.20 -0.24 -3.30
C ASN A 36 12.50 -0.53 -4.78
N ASN A 37 12.25 0.50 -5.59
CA ASN A 37 12.88 0.90 -6.86
C ASN A 37 13.52 -0.19 -7.73
N SER A 38 12.70 -0.83 -8.56
CA SER A 38 13.06 -1.16 -9.94
C SER A 38 11.77 -1.24 -10.75
N GLU A 39 11.84 -0.78 -11.99
CA GLU A 39 10.77 -0.85 -12.97
C GLU A 39 10.30 -2.29 -13.14
N ILE A 40 9.18 -2.63 -12.51
CA ILE A 40 8.42 -3.83 -12.81
C ILE A 40 7.00 -3.37 -13.05
N SER A 41 6.61 -3.41 -14.33
CA SER A 41 5.24 -3.27 -14.83
C SER A 41 4.36 -4.33 -14.18
N ILE A 42 3.80 -3.97 -13.03
CA ILE A 42 2.84 -4.80 -12.31
C ILE A 42 1.48 -4.14 -12.53
N ASP A 43 0.78 -4.63 -13.55
CA ASP A 43 -0.61 -4.31 -13.90
C ASP A 43 -1.58 -4.86 -12.84
N ILE A 44 -1.32 -4.58 -11.55
CA ILE A 44 -2.21 -4.95 -10.45
C ILE A 44 -3.05 -3.72 -10.11
N LEU A 45 -4.28 -3.74 -10.59
CA LEU A 45 -5.37 -2.97 -10.03
C LEU A 45 -5.99 -3.78 -8.88
N PRO A 46 -6.44 -3.18 -7.76
CA PRO A 46 -6.55 -1.75 -7.50
C PRO A 46 -5.49 -1.23 -6.54
N LEU A 47 -4.61 -0.35 -7.05
CA LEU A 47 -3.62 0.38 -6.27
C LEU A 47 -4.29 1.57 -5.58
N VAL A 48 -4.83 1.38 -4.36
CA VAL A 48 -5.27 2.52 -3.54
C VAL A 48 -4.01 3.24 -3.04
N LYS A 49 -3.71 4.41 -3.64
CA LYS A 49 -2.53 5.21 -3.31
C LYS A 49 -2.97 6.54 -2.71
N ALA A 50 -2.69 6.72 -1.42
CA ALA A 50 -2.87 7.99 -0.72
C ALA A 50 -1.51 8.68 -0.57
N LYS A 51 -1.38 9.92 -1.03
CA LYS A 51 -0.22 10.78 -0.78
C LYS A 51 -0.67 12.02 -0.02
N VAL A 52 -0.01 12.34 1.09
CA VAL A 52 -0.27 13.56 1.87
C VAL A 52 0.85 14.56 1.60
N SER A 53 0.50 15.81 1.27
CA SER A 53 1.43 16.91 1.06
C SER A 53 0.90 18.16 1.77
N LYS A 54 1.62 18.64 2.79
CA LYS A 54 1.23 19.75 3.69
C LYS A 54 -0.14 19.53 4.36
N MET A 55 -1.23 19.88 3.68
CA MET A 55 -2.63 19.75 4.13
C MET A 55 -3.53 19.05 3.09
N GLU A 56 -2.96 18.66 1.95
CA GLU A 56 -3.68 18.04 0.85
C GLU A 56 -3.40 16.54 0.81
N VAL A 57 -4.45 15.77 0.57
CA VAL A 57 -4.46 14.32 0.43
C VAL A 57 -4.91 14.00 -0.98
N LEU A 58 -4.01 13.38 -1.73
CA LEU A 58 -4.30 12.83 -3.04
C LEU A 58 -4.62 11.35 -2.89
N ILE A 59 -5.84 10.96 -3.21
CA ILE A 59 -6.34 9.59 -3.14
C ILE A 59 -6.54 9.10 -4.56
N THR A 60 -5.79 8.08 -4.97
CA THR A 60 -5.96 7.41 -6.27
C THR A 60 -6.51 6.02 -6.01
N ILE A 61 -7.68 5.71 -6.54
CA ILE A 61 -8.36 4.43 -6.42
C ILE A 61 -8.54 3.91 -7.82
N HIS A 62 -8.03 2.73 -8.12
CA HIS A 62 -8.43 2.03 -9.34
C HIS A 62 -9.53 1.05 -8.97
N CYS A 63 -10.55 0.86 -9.79
CA CYS A 63 -11.60 -0.12 -9.54
C CYS A 63 -12.24 -0.57 -10.85
N GLU A 64 -12.81 -1.77 -10.86
CA GLU A 64 -13.65 -2.21 -11.97
C GLU A 64 -14.97 -1.43 -11.98
N LYS A 65 -15.59 -1.35 -13.16
CA LYS A 65 -16.86 -0.64 -13.35
C LYS A 65 -17.95 -1.16 -12.40
N GLN A 66 -18.25 -0.37 -11.38
CA GLN A 66 -19.28 -0.66 -10.39
C GLN A 66 -20.24 0.53 -10.33
N ASN A 67 -21.54 0.26 -10.42
CA ASN A 67 -22.52 1.34 -10.46
C ASN A 67 -22.55 2.05 -9.10
N GLY A 68 -22.41 3.38 -9.10
CA GLY A 68 -22.41 4.19 -7.88
C GLY A 68 -21.16 4.08 -6.99
N VAL A 69 -20.06 3.51 -7.47
CA VAL A 69 -18.81 3.39 -6.68
C VAL A 69 -18.25 4.75 -6.24
N VAL A 70 -18.32 5.75 -7.11
CA VAL A 70 -17.85 7.12 -6.82
C VAL A 70 -18.63 7.72 -5.66
N LEU A 71 -19.97 7.56 -5.65
CA LEU A 71 -20.83 8.07 -4.58
C LEU A 71 -20.49 7.42 -3.24
N LYS A 72 -20.28 6.09 -3.20
CA LYS A 72 -19.88 5.38 -1.99
C LYS A 72 -18.57 5.93 -1.42
N ILE A 73 -17.58 6.17 -2.28
CA ILE A 73 -16.28 6.72 -1.89
C ILE A 73 -16.44 8.13 -1.32
N LEU A 74 -17.20 9.01 -2.00
CA LEU A 74 -17.45 10.36 -1.52
C LEU A 74 -18.13 10.36 -0.15
N THR A 75 -19.16 9.54 0.05
CA THR A 75 -19.84 9.40 1.35
C THR A 75 -18.89 8.91 2.45
N GLN A 76 -17.93 8.03 2.13
CA GLN A 76 -16.92 7.62 3.10
C GLN A 76 -15.92 8.74 3.42
N LEU A 77 -15.56 9.57 2.44
CA LEU A 77 -14.67 10.72 2.64
C LEU A 77 -15.31 11.82 3.47
N GLU A 78 -16.61 12.07 3.30
CA GLU A 78 -17.37 13.01 4.13
C GLU A 78 -17.36 12.61 5.62
N LYS A 79 -17.50 11.31 5.92
CA LYS A 79 -17.40 10.78 7.29
C LYS A 79 -16.03 10.95 7.93
N LEU A 80 -15.00 11.13 7.12
CA LEU A 80 -13.62 11.31 7.57
C LEU A 80 -13.24 12.79 7.74
N HIS A 81 -14.20 13.72 7.62
CA HIS A 81 -13.97 15.17 7.71
C HIS A 81 -12.93 15.69 6.71
N LEU A 82 -12.85 15.04 5.53
CA LEU A 82 -12.00 15.47 4.43
C LEU A 82 -12.79 16.36 3.49
N SER A 83 -12.31 17.59 3.27
CA SER A 83 -12.92 18.52 2.31
C SER A 83 -12.46 18.17 0.90
N VAL A 84 -13.30 17.51 0.12
CA VAL A 84 -12.99 17.18 -1.28
C VAL A 84 -12.88 18.46 -2.11
N GLN A 85 -11.69 18.76 -2.61
CA GLN A 85 -11.42 19.92 -3.47
C GLN A 85 -11.66 19.59 -4.94
N SER A 86 -11.30 18.38 -5.36
CA SER A 86 -11.48 17.95 -6.74
C SER A 86 -11.62 16.43 -6.80
N SER A 87 -12.43 15.96 -7.73
CA SER A 87 -12.52 14.55 -8.06
C SER A 87 -12.53 14.41 -9.58
N SER A 88 -11.81 13.40 -10.07
CA SER A 88 -11.73 13.10 -11.49
C SER A 88 -11.78 11.60 -11.68
N VAL A 89 -12.54 11.17 -12.69
CA VAL A 89 -12.68 9.77 -13.05
C VAL A 89 -12.11 9.57 -14.44
N LEU A 90 -11.09 8.72 -14.52
CA LEU A 90 -10.42 8.32 -15.75
C LEU A 90 -10.83 6.89 -16.09
N LYS A 91 -11.20 6.63 -17.33
CA LYS A 91 -11.34 5.25 -17.83
C LYS A 91 -9.95 4.72 -18.16
N LEU A 92 -9.53 3.65 -17.50
CA LEU A 92 -8.28 2.96 -17.75
C LEU A 92 -8.63 1.68 -18.54
N GLY A 93 -8.45 1.69 -19.86
CA GLY A 93 -8.80 0.51 -20.68
C GLY A 93 -10.29 0.18 -20.75
N LYS A 94 -10.62 -1.13 -20.84
CA LYS A 94 -11.96 -1.61 -21.24
C LYS A 94 -12.97 -1.69 -20.09
N SER A 95 -12.51 -2.02 -18.88
CA SER A 95 -13.40 -2.30 -17.73
C SER A 95 -12.93 -1.64 -16.43
N THR A 96 -11.78 -0.96 -16.42
CA THR A 96 -11.21 -0.40 -15.20
C THR A 96 -11.30 1.13 -15.22
N PHE A 97 -11.57 1.69 -14.06
CA PHE A 97 -11.77 3.10 -13.82
C PHE A 97 -10.77 3.53 -12.76
N GLY A 98 -10.02 4.59 -13.03
CA GLY A 98 -9.20 5.29 -12.05
C GLY A 98 -9.97 6.50 -11.52
N ILE A 99 -10.13 6.58 -10.20
CA ILE A 99 -10.73 7.70 -9.50
C ILE A 99 -9.60 8.39 -8.75
N THR A 100 -9.37 9.65 -9.07
CA THR A 100 -8.41 10.50 -8.38
C THR A 100 -9.18 11.57 -7.64
N ILE A 101 -8.98 11.66 -6.33
CA ILE A 101 -9.64 12.61 -5.45
C ILE A 101 -8.57 13.41 -4.73
N VAL A 102 -8.66 14.72 -4.85
CA VAL A 102 -7.87 15.69 -4.09
C VAL A 102 -8.76 16.17 -2.96
N ALA A 103 -8.36 15.92 -1.73
CA ALA A 103 -9.07 16.35 -0.54
C ALA A 103 -8.14 17.10 0.40
N GLN A 104 -8.64 18.12 1.08
CA GLN A 104 -7.91 18.81 2.13
C GLN A 104 -8.32 18.25 3.48
N VAL A 105 -7.36 18.00 4.36
CA VAL A 105 -7.68 17.72 5.77
C VAL A 105 -8.10 19.03 6.40
N HIS A 106 -9.35 19.11 6.84
CA HIS A 106 -9.81 20.23 7.64
C HIS A 106 -9.27 20.07 9.07
N THR A 107 -7.97 20.31 9.25
CA THR A 107 -7.39 20.46 10.58
C THR A 107 -7.86 21.78 11.19
N ILE A 108 -9.12 21.82 11.63
CA ILE A 108 -9.42 22.58 12.85
C ILE A 108 -9.10 21.62 14.00
N PHE A 109 -7.81 21.41 14.26
CA PHE A 109 -7.47 21.19 15.66
C PHE A 109 -7.84 22.51 16.32
N HIS A 110 -8.90 22.49 17.11
CA HIS A 110 -9.15 23.53 18.11
C HIS A 110 -7.88 23.60 18.97
N ILE A 111 -6.96 24.51 18.63
CA ILE A 111 -5.92 24.99 19.55
C ILE A 111 -6.58 25.98 20.52
N ASN A 112 -7.76 25.62 21.03
CA ASN A 112 -8.48 26.35 22.07
C ASN A 112 -8.62 25.49 23.34
N ASP A 113 -7.80 24.45 23.50
CA ASP A 113 -7.52 23.87 24.82
C ASP A 113 -6.13 24.29 25.28
N LEU A 114 -5.89 25.62 25.36
CA LEU A 114 -5.01 26.20 26.36
C LEU A 114 -5.26 27.71 26.49
N ARG A 115 -5.70 28.10 27.70
CA ARG A 115 -5.87 29.46 28.26
C ARG A 115 -7.06 30.30 27.77
N VAL A 116 -8.09 30.39 28.60
CA VAL A 116 -8.19 31.39 29.69
C VAL A 116 -8.97 30.80 30.86
#